data_AF-A0A942DBM1-F1
#
_entry.id   AF-A0A942DBM1-F1
#
_cell.length_a   1.000
_cell.length_b   1.000
_cell.length_c   1.000
_cell.angle_alpha   90.00
_cell.angle_beta   90.00
_cell.angle_gamma   90.00
#
_symmetry.space_group_name_H-M   'P 1'
#
loop_
_entity.id
_entity.type
_entity.pdbx_description
1 polymer ?
#
loop_
_entity_poly.entity_id
_entity_poly.type
_entity_poly.pdbx_seq_one_letter_code
_entity_poly.pdbx_strand_id
1 'polypeptide(L)'
;MSFDISFRPANLSKEPSLDDFVKYFAERSHYEYDEEFLEFSYINRNSGACFTFIFDGPMSTQICPEPERGVLSFNVSYSGGSAALKQLAVEAAAEMNQVCSHFDLLYEDRQFSETEGHVPFSERNVLVSLAESGGFADTVIDFVKAQGETTLF
;
A
#
# COMPACT_ATOMS: atom_id res chain seq x y z
N MET A 1 4.26 12.10 8.97
CA MET A 1 4.51 12.18 7.52
C MET A 1 3.64 11.11 6.88
N SER A 2 2.89 11.44 5.83
CA SER A 2 2.06 10.48 5.10
C SER A 2 2.81 9.99 3.86
N PHE A 3 2.65 8.71 3.56
CA PHE A 3 3.09 8.10 2.33
C PHE A 3 1.84 7.65 1.59
N ASP A 4 1.60 8.24 0.42
CA ASP A 4 0.40 8.00 -0.38
C ASP A 4 0.77 7.16 -1.61
N ILE A 5 0.20 5.96 -1.69
CA ILE A 5 0.34 5.06 -2.83
C ILE A 5 -1.03 4.92 -3.47
N SER A 6 -1.11 5.08 -4.78
CA SER A 6 -2.34 4.84 -5.52
C SER A 6 -2.29 3.47 -6.19
N PHE A 7 -3.43 2.79 -6.24
CA PHE A 7 -3.59 1.50 -6.92
C PHE A 7 -4.63 1.59 -8.01
N ARG A 8 -4.43 0.83 -9.08
CA ARG A 8 -5.42 0.65 -10.14
C ARG A 8 -5.50 -0.80 -10.58
N PRO A 9 -6.62 -1.26 -11.16
CA PRO A 9 -6.70 -2.58 -11.77
C PRO A 9 -5.69 -2.73 -12.90
N ALA A 10 -4.97 -3.85 -12.92
CA ALA A 10 -4.16 -4.25 -14.08
C ALA A 10 -5.05 -4.50 -15.31
N ASN A 11 -6.30 -4.91 -15.08
CA ASN A 11 -7.31 -5.08 -16.09
C ASN A 11 -8.55 -4.22 -15.78
N LEU A 12 -8.75 -3.14 -16.54
CA LEU A 12 -9.89 -2.22 -16.39
C LEU A 12 -11.27 -2.87 -16.58
N SER A 13 -11.34 -4.07 -17.19
CA SER A 13 -12.60 -4.82 -17.29
C SER A 13 -12.97 -5.60 -16.03
N LYS A 14 -12.11 -5.60 -15.01
CA LYS A 14 -12.27 -6.33 -13.74
C LYS A 14 -12.09 -5.39 -12.53
N GLU A 15 -12.55 -4.16 -12.66
CA GLU A 15 -12.44 -3.17 -11.59
C GLU A 15 -13.23 -3.61 -10.34
N PRO A 16 -12.58 -3.69 -9.16
CA PRO A 16 -13.26 -4.05 -7.92
C PRO A 16 -14.19 -2.93 -7.46
N SER A 17 -15.35 -3.32 -6.96
CA SER A 17 -16.32 -2.41 -6.35
C SER A 17 -16.02 -2.18 -4.87
N LEU A 18 -16.63 -1.15 -4.27
CA LEU A 18 -16.58 -0.93 -2.81
C LEU A 18 -17.02 -2.19 -2.05
N ASP A 19 -18.09 -2.84 -2.49
CA ASP A 19 -18.60 -4.07 -1.87
C ASP A 19 -17.57 -5.21 -1.87
N ASP A 20 -16.70 -5.27 -2.89
CA ASP A 20 -15.63 -6.27 -2.96
C ASP A 20 -14.55 -5.98 -1.92
N PHE A 21 -14.17 -4.71 -1.74
CA PHE A 21 -13.25 -4.29 -0.67
C PHE A 21 -13.82 -4.53 0.72
N VAL A 22 -15.08 -4.16 0.96
CA VAL A 22 -15.76 -4.38 2.24
C VAL A 22 -15.78 -5.86 2.60
N LYS A 23 -16.15 -6.75 1.66
CA LYS A 23 -16.14 -8.20 1.90
C LYS A 23 -14.73 -8.71 2.19
N TYR A 24 -13.74 -8.29 1.40
CA TYR A 24 -12.35 -8.71 1.59
C TYR A 24 -11.80 -8.31 2.97
N PHE A 25 -11.96 -7.05 3.38
CA PHE A 25 -11.42 -6.57 4.65
C PHE A 25 -12.21 -7.07 5.87
N ALA A 26 -13.51 -7.37 5.74
CA ALA A 26 -14.32 -7.95 6.81
C ALA A 26 -13.84 -9.35 7.26
N GLU A 27 -13.18 -10.09 6.38
CA GLU A 27 -12.61 -11.42 6.69
C GLU A 27 -11.21 -11.34 7.32
N ARG A 28 -10.59 -10.15 7.34
CA ARG A 28 -9.22 -9.98 7.83
C ARG A 28 -9.19 -9.53 9.30
N SER A 29 -8.23 -10.06 10.03
CA SER A 29 -7.90 -9.57 11.36
C SER A 29 -7.31 -8.16 11.30
N HIS A 30 -7.54 -7.37 12.36
CA HIS A 30 -6.97 -6.03 12.56
C HIS A 30 -7.55 -4.91 11.71
N TYR A 31 -8.58 -5.17 10.90
CA TYR A 31 -9.24 -4.12 10.12
C TYR A 31 -10.51 -3.59 10.80
N GLU A 32 -10.66 -2.27 10.76
CA GLU A 32 -11.89 -1.55 11.09
C GLU A 32 -12.30 -0.75 9.84
N TYR A 33 -13.57 -0.83 9.45
CA TYR A 33 -14.11 -0.10 8.29
C TYR A 33 -14.88 1.14 8.75
N ASP A 34 -14.54 2.29 8.19
CA ASP A 34 -15.24 3.56 8.37
C ASP A 34 -16.07 3.88 7.12
N GLU A 35 -17.38 3.79 7.23
CA GLU A 35 -18.34 4.05 6.15
C GLU A 35 -18.42 5.53 5.75
N GLU A 36 -18.06 6.47 6.64
CA GLU A 36 -18.13 7.90 6.37
C GLU A 36 -16.98 8.33 5.44
N PHE A 37 -15.79 7.79 5.68
CA PHE A 37 -14.58 8.12 4.91
C PHE A 37 -14.20 7.06 3.87
N LEU A 38 -14.93 5.93 3.82
CA LEU A 38 -14.61 4.77 2.98
C LEU A 38 -13.19 4.24 3.25
N GLU A 39 -12.82 4.20 4.54
CA GLU A 39 -11.48 3.85 5.01
C GLU A 39 -11.43 2.48 5.68
N PHE A 40 -10.42 1.69 5.35
CA PHE A 40 -10.10 0.41 5.97
C PHE A 40 -8.84 0.58 6.81
N SER A 41 -9.02 0.79 8.11
CA SER A 41 -7.96 1.02 9.07
C SER A 41 -7.39 -0.29 9.60
N TYR A 42 -6.12 -0.56 9.29
CA TYR A 42 -5.36 -1.63 9.91
C TYR A 42 -4.81 -1.16 11.26
N ILE A 43 -5.11 -1.88 12.34
CA ILE A 43 -4.65 -1.57 13.70
C ILE A 43 -4.21 -2.86 14.39
N ASN A 44 -2.91 -3.15 14.33
CA ASN A 44 -2.33 -4.28 15.06
C ASN A 44 -1.77 -3.81 16.41
N ARG A 45 -2.54 -4.04 17.48
CA ARG A 45 -2.16 -3.62 18.84
C ARG A 45 -0.93 -4.36 19.39
N ASN A 46 -0.58 -5.54 18.84
CA ASN A 46 0.57 -6.30 19.31
C ASN A 46 1.89 -5.72 18.80
N SER A 47 1.91 -5.27 17.54
CA SER A 47 3.08 -4.66 16.91
C SER A 47 3.10 -3.14 17.01
N GLY A 48 1.93 -2.52 17.22
CA GLY A 48 1.73 -1.07 17.16
C GLY A 48 1.61 -0.54 15.73
N ALA A 49 1.52 -1.39 14.71
CA ALA A 49 1.39 -0.97 13.32
C ALA A 49 -0.02 -0.41 13.04
N CYS A 50 -0.08 0.73 12.36
CA CYS A 50 -1.31 1.41 11.95
C CYS A 50 -1.15 2.03 10.56
N PHE A 51 -2.09 1.76 9.65
CA PHE A 51 -2.17 2.34 8.31
C PHE A 51 -3.59 2.17 7.76
N THR A 52 -3.93 2.89 6.71
CA THR A 52 -5.27 2.87 6.12
C THR A 52 -5.22 2.62 4.62
N PHE A 53 -6.22 1.91 4.12
CA PHE A 53 -6.58 1.89 2.71
C PHE A 53 -7.86 2.72 2.53
N ILE A 54 -7.88 3.65 1.59
CA ILE A 54 -8.99 4.56 1.31
C ILE A 54 -9.54 4.19 -0.06
N PHE A 55 -10.84 3.91 -0.15
CA PHE A 55 -11.46 3.63 -1.44
C PHE A 55 -11.83 4.94 -2.14
N ASP A 56 -11.08 5.27 -3.18
CA ASP A 56 -11.30 6.48 -3.99
C ASP A 56 -12.39 6.30 -5.06
N GLY A 57 -12.84 5.05 -5.25
CA GLY A 57 -13.88 4.70 -6.22
C GLY A 57 -13.41 4.65 -7.67
N PRO A 58 -14.28 4.20 -8.58
CA PRO A 58 -14.03 4.37 -10.01
C PRO A 58 -14.05 5.87 -10.29
N MET A 59 -12.89 6.49 -10.50
CA MET A 59 -12.83 7.87 -10.92
C MET A 59 -13.69 8.03 -12.18
N SER A 60 -14.75 8.85 -12.09
CA SER A 60 -15.66 9.15 -13.20
C SER A 60 -14.87 9.32 -14.48
N THR A 61 -15.24 8.53 -15.49
CA THR A 61 -14.55 8.48 -16.79
C THR A 61 -14.49 9.82 -17.52
N GLN A 62 -15.25 10.81 -17.03
CA GLN A 62 -15.38 12.15 -17.58
C GLN A 62 -14.47 13.21 -16.94
N ILE A 63 -13.86 12.95 -15.77
CA ILE A 63 -13.23 14.03 -14.97
C ILE A 63 -11.71 13.83 -14.83
N CYS A 64 -11.22 12.59 -14.78
CA CYS A 64 -9.79 12.31 -14.66
C CYS A 64 -9.27 11.54 -15.88
N PRO A 65 -8.17 11.97 -16.53
CA PRO A 65 -7.54 11.20 -17.60
C PRO A 65 -7.14 9.81 -17.07
N GLU A 66 -7.25 8.79 -17.92
CA GLU A 66 -7.02 7.38 -17.55
C GLU A 66 -5.72 7.05 -16.79
N PRO A 67 -4.57 7.73 -16.98
CA PRO A 67 -3.37 7.42 -16.19
C PRO A 67 -3.43 7.84 -14.72
N GLU A 68 -4.33 8.77 -14.34
CA GLU A 68 -4.40 9.34 -12.98
C GLU A 68 -5.44 8.66 -12.08
N ARG A 69 -6.16 7.65 -12.59
CA ARG A 69 -7.26 6.99 -11.88
C ARG A 69 -6.76 5.95 -10.87
N GLY A 70 -6.80 6.30 -9.59
CA GLY A 70 -6.72 5.35 -8.48
C GLY A 70 -8.10 4.81 -8.11
N VAL A 71 -8.15 3.55 -7.69
CA VAL A 71 -9.34 2.86 -7.14
C VAL A 71 -9.21 2.68 -5.63
N LEU A 72 -7.97 2.57 -5.17
CA LEU A 72 -7.60 2.50 -3.78
C LEU A 72 -6.41 3.44 -3.59
N SER A 73 -6.39 4.16 -2.48
CA SER A 73 -5.21 4.85 -1.99
C SER A 73 -4.78 4.20 -0.69
N PHE A 74 -3.49 4.16 -0.43
CA PHE A 74 -2.93 3.66 0.81
C PHE A 74 -2.20 4.80 1.49
N ASN A 75 -2.52 4.98 2.77
CA ASN A 75 -1.91 5.99 3.61
C ASN A 75 -1.27 5.31 4.82
N VAL A 76 -0.01 5.67 5.09
CA VAL A 76 0.67 5.27 6.30
C VAL A 76 0.92 6.48 7.18
N SER A 77 0.47 6.38 8.42
CA SER A 77 0.80 7.34 9.48
C SER A 77 1.54 6.61 10.59
N TYR A 78 2.68 7.16 11.01
CA TYR A 78 3.50 6.56 12.05
C TYR A 78 3.94 7.57 13.10
N SER A 79 4.09 7.09 14.33
CA SER A 79 4.71 7.81 15.43
C SER A 79 5.56 6.83 16.23
N GLY A 80 6.82 7.16 16.52
CA GLY A 80 7.73 6.29 17.27
C GLY A 80 9.16 6.26 16.76
N GLY A 81 9.99 5.43 17.38
CA GLY A 81 11.39 5.20 17.00
C GLY A 81 11.57 4.19 15.86
N SER A 82 12.79 4.06 15.35
CA SER A 82 13.14 3.26 14.16
C SER A 82 12.69 1.80 14.19
N ALA A 83 12.65 1.17 15.38
CA ALA A 83 12.19 -0.22 15.52
C ALA A 83 10.68 -0.39 15.24
N ALA A 84 9.84 0.53 15.73
CA ALA A 84 8.39 0.50 15.47
C ALA A 84 8.09 0.78 13.99
N LEU A 85 8.88 1.67 13.40
CA LEU A 85 8.76 2.03 11.99
C LEU A 85 9.19 0.90 11.04
N LYS A 86 10.24 0.14 11.38
CA LYS A 86 10.62 -1.07 10.66
C LYS A 86 9.50 -2.11 10.68
N GLN A 87 8.90 -2.35 11.84
CA GLN A 87 7.81 -3.31 11.98
C GLN A 87 6.59 -2.88 11.15
N LEU A 88 6.23 -1.61 11.20
CA LEU A 88 5.18 -1.02 10.38
C LEU A 88 5.42 -1.22 8.89
N ALA A 89 6.64 -0.96 8.40
CA ALA A 89 6.95 -1.10 6.97
C ALA A 89 6.80 -2.55 6.47
N VAL A 90 7.21 -3.52 7.29
CA VAL A 90 7.06 -4.96 6.96
C VAL A 90 5.59 -5.36 6.90
N GLU A 91 4.78 -4.96 7.89
CA GLU A 91 3.34 -5.27 7.90
C GLU A 91 2.60 -4.58 6.76
N ALA A 92 2.88 -3.30 6.52
CA ALA A 92 2.34 -2.53 5.40
C ALA A 92 2.63 -3.21 4.05
N ALA A 93 3.88 -3.59 3.79
CA ALA A 93 4.26 -4.23 2.53
C ALA A 93 3.58 -5.60 2.37
N ALA A 94 3.46 -6.38 3.46
CA ALA A 94 2.77 -7.67 3.44
C ALA A 94 1.26 -7.53 3.14
N GLU A 95 0.59 -6.56 3.77
CA GLU A 95 -0.83 -6.30 3.52
C GLU A 95 -1.07 -5.78 2.09
N MET A 96 -0.23 -4.86 1.62
CA MET A 96 -0.31 -4.35 0.24
C MET A 96 -0.12 -5.47 -0.79
N ASN A 97 0.82 -6.39 -0.57
CA ASN A 97 1.03 -7.53 -1.48
C ASN A 97 -0.26 -8.37 -1.63
N GLN A 98 -0.95 -8.61 -0.51
CA GLN A 98 -2.18 -9.38 -0.49
C GLN A 98 -3.32 -8.64 -1.19
N VAL A 99 -3.47 -7.33 -0.95
CA VAL A 99 -4.45 -6.48 -1.63
C VAL A 99 -4.20 -6.47 -3.14
N CYS A 100 -2.96 -6.21 -3.58
CA CYS A 100 -2.60 -6.21 -4.99
C CYS A 100 -2.84 -7.57 -5.66
N SER A 101 -2.51 -8.67 -4.98
CA SER A 101 -2.68 -10.01 -5.52
C SER A 101 -4.15 -10.42 -5.60
N HIS A 102 -4.97 -10.05 -4.61
CA HIS A 102 -6.39 -10.42 -4.56
C HIS A 102 -7.20 -9.70 -5.64
N PHE A 103 -6.95 -8.39 -5.81
CA PHE A 103 -7.70 -7.52 -6.71
C PHE A 103 -7.02 -7.29 -8.07
N ASP A 104 -5.89 -7.95 -8.34
CA ASP A 104 -5.08 -7.77 -9.55
C ASP A 104 -4.73 -6.29 -9.80
N LEU A 105 -4.13 -5.64 -8.79
CA LEU A 105 -3.82 -4.22 -8.81
C LEU A 105 -2.35 -3.96 -9.15
N LEU A 106 -2.14 -2.90 -9.93
CA LEU A 106 -0.86 -2.22 -10.11
C LEU A 106 -0.79 -1.06 -9.10
N TYR A 107 0.40 -0.73 -8.62
CA TYR A 107 0.61 0.40 -7.71
C TYR A 107 1.46 1.49 -8.36
N GLU A 108 1.20 2.74 -8.00
CA GLU A 108 2.00 3.91 -8.34
C GLU A 108 2.51 4.54 -7.05
N ASP A 109 3.83 4.64 -6.97
CA ASP A 109 4.51 5.42 -5.95
C ASP A 109 5.09 6.69 -6.58
N ARG A 110 4.39 7.80 -6.32
CA ARG A 110 4.69 9.10 -6.92
C ARG A 110 6.02 9.69 -6.44
N GLN A 111 6.64 9.17 -5.38
CA GLN A 111 7.95 9.65 -4.93
C GLN A 111 9.10 9.12 -5.80
N PHE A 112 8.92 7.99 -6.47
CA PHE A 112 9.98 7.30 -7.22
C PHE A 112 9.66 7.06 -8.69
N SER A 113 8.48 7.47 -9.16
CA SER A 113 8.12 7.34 -10.56
C SER A 113 8.83 8.39 -11.42
N GLU A 114 10.09 8.14 -11.80
CA GLU A 114 10.71 8.81 -12.96
C GLU A 114 10.01 8.39 -14.28
N THR A 115 9.28 7.28 -14.24
CA THR A 115 8.47 6.75 -15.33
C THR A 115 6.99 6.91 -14.97
N GLU A 116 6.24 7.65 -15.79
CA GLU A 116 4.79 7.81 -15.66
C GLU A 116 4.11 6.44 -15.75
N GLY A 117 3.66 5.87 -14.62
CA GLY A 117 2.77 4.72 -14.66
C GLY A 117 2.77 3.81 -13.44
N HIS A 118 1.63 3.14 -13.27
CA HIS A 118 1.47 2.08 -12.27
C HIS A 118 2.16 0.80 -12.74
N VAL A 119 2.85 0.13 -11.83
CA VAL A 119 3.65 -1.08 -12.06
C VAL A 119 3.17 -2.25 -11.19
N PRO A 120 3.56 -3.50 -11.49
CA PRO A 120 3.28 -4.63 -10.60
C PRO A 120 3.87 -4.42 -9.21
N PHE A 121 3.20 -4.95 -8.18
CA PHE A 121 3.65 -4.83 -6.80
C PHE A 121 5.06 -5.41 -6.60
N SER A 122 5.90 -4.65 -5.89
CA SER A 122 7.24 -5.07 -5.47
C SER A 122 7.41 -4.74 -4.00
N GLU A 123 7.43 -5.78 -3.15
CA GLU A 123 7.65 -5.63 -1.70
C GLU A 123 8.91 -4.82 -1.41
N ARG A 124 9.99 -5.12 -2.15
CA ARG A 124 11.26 -4.40 -2.06
C ARG A 124 11.09 -2.90 -2.31
N ASN A 125 10.39 -2.52 -3.37
CA ASN A 125 10.26 -1.11 -3.72
C ASN A 125 9.46 -0.38 -2.65
N VAL A 126 8.34 -0.96 -2.21
CA VAL A 126 7.50 -0.39 -1.15
C VAL A 126 8.27 -0.22 0.16
N LEU A 127 9.07 -1.22 0.54
CA LEU A 127 9.92 -1.13 1.73
C LEU A 127 10.93 0.01 1.60
N VAL A 128 11.60 0.14 0.44
CA VAL A 128 12.54 1.25 0.18
C VAL A 128 11.82 2.59 0.28
N SER A 129 10.66 2.73 -0.35
CA SER A 129 9.91 3.99 -0.34
C SER A 129 9.42 4.40 1.05
N LEU A 130 8.90 3.43 1.83
CA LEU A 130 8.52 3.65 3.22
C LEU A 130 9.75 4.04 4.07
N ALA A 131 10.91 3.47 3.78
CA ALA A 131 12.16 3.79 4.47
C ALA A 131 12.64 5.22 4.23
N GLU A 132 12.61 5.63 2.97
CA GLU A 132 13.02 6.95 2.53
C GLU A 132 12.05 8.02 3.05
N SER A 133 10.74 7.79 2.90
CA SER A 133 9.69 8.61 3.53
C SER A 133 9.80 8.65 5.06
N GLY A 134 10.33 7.61 5.69
CA GLY A 134 10.52 7.60 7.13
C GLY A 134 11.80 8.26 7.63
N GLY A 135 12.71 8.66 6.74
CA GLY A 135 14.04 9.14 7.11
C GLY A 135 14.95 8.07 7.73
N PHE A 136 14.73 6.79 7.41
CA PHE A 136 15.52 5.66 7.91
C PHE A 136 16.01 4.73 6.79
N ALA A 137 16.18 5.31 5.60
CA ALA A 137 16.65 4.64 4.38
C ALA A 137 17.81 3.67 4.64
N ASP A 138 18.82 4.09 5.41
CA ASP A 138 19.99 3.25 5.74
C ASP A 138 19.61 1.92 6.44
N THR A 139 18.60 1.92 7.31
CA THR A 139 18.20 0.73 8.09
C THR A 139 17.37 -0.26 7.26
N VAL A 140 16.59 0.21 6.28
CA VAL A 140 15.80 -0.67 5.40
C VAL A 140 16.57 -1.09 4.18
N ILE A 141 17.43 -0.23 3.64
CA ILE A 141 18.35 -0.61 2.57
C ILE A 141 19.21 -1.79 3.03
N ASP A 142 19.71 -1.78 4.27
CA ASP A 142 20.46 -2.91 4.83
C ASP A 142 19.59 -4.16 5.06
N PHE A 143 18.31 -3.99 5.41
CA PHE A 143 17.35 -5.10 5.53
C PHE A 143 16.98 -5.72 4.17
N VAL A 144 16.70 -4.90 3.17
CA VAL A 144 16.41 -5.31 1.79
C VAL A 144 17.63 -5.98 1.17
N LYS A 145 18.84 -5.47 1.42
CA LYS A 145 20.10 -6.12 1.04
C LYS A 145 20.24 -7.50 1.70
N ALA A 146 19.96 -7.60 3.00
CA ALA A 146 20.01 -8.88 3.72
C ALA A 146 18.98 -9.91 3.20
N GLN A 147 17.80 -9.47 2.75
CA GLN A 147 16.82 -10.36 2.09
C GLN A 147 17.23 -10.76 0.66
N GLY A 148 17.92 -9.86 -0.06
CA GLY A 148 18.44 -10.11 -1.42
C GLY A 148 19.63 -11.09 -1.49
N GLU A 149 20.32 -11.34 -0.38
CA GLU A 149 21.39 -12.35 -0.31
C GLU A 149 20.86 -13.78 -0.08
N THR A 150 19.55 -13.97 0.15
CA THR A 150 19.02 -15.31 0.50
C THR A 150 18.49 -16.11 -0.71
N THR A 151 18.36 -15.54 -1.91
CA THR A 151 18.13 -16.38 -3.11
C THR A 151 18.62 -15.72 -4.40
N LEU A 152 19.78 -16.17 -4.86
CA LEU A 152 20.11 -16.20 -6.29
C LEU A 152 20.65 -17.60 -6.57
N PHE A 153 19.99 -18.28 -7.51
CA PHE A 153 20.41 -19.57 -8.06
C PHE A 153 21.81 -19.50 -8.67
#